data_AF-A0A8J5G5K2-F1
#
_entry.id   AF-A0A8J5G5K2-F1
#
_cell.length_a   1.000
_cell.length_b   1.000
_cell.length_c   1.000
_cell.angle_alpha   90.00
_cell.angle_beta   90.00
_cell.angle_gamma   90.00
#
_symmetry.space_group_name_H-M   'P 1'
#
loop_
_entity.id
_entity.type
_entity.pdbx_description
1 polymer ?
#
loop_
_entity_poly.entity_id
_entity_poly.type
_entity_poly.pdbx_seq_one_letter_code
_entity_poly.pdbx_strand_id
1 'polypeptide(L)'
;MGSFKSSQASLLRLSPVHFVASFRSLSPRLKKPQLSTVSWFFLKKARLGRSIRRLDRSHVVSVDEKNSGNFIMEEERPSFDLNLAVILAGFAFESYRNPPDDVGWREVDATDCQTVFLSEKFVREIYDGQLQVKLQKGVNFPAMDPWGTSDPYVVLQLDGQVVKSKVKWASKDPIWNENLTLNLKKVSGKTLQVMAWDANLVAPHKRMGNAAVSIESFCDGNLHEVEVDLEGIGGGGKIYLEASAFIYLL
;
A
#
# COMPACT_ATOMS: atom_id res chain seq x y z
N MET A 1 49.43 -10.86 48.10
CA MET A 1 49.73 -9.42 48.30
C MET A 1 49.70 -8.76 46.92
N GLY A 2 48.60 -8.11 46.55
CA GLY A 2 48.47 -6.64 46.58
C GLY A 2 48.75 -6.07 45.17
N SER A 3 47.73 -5.90 44.32
CA SER A 3 46.92 -4.68 44.09
C SER A 3 47.59 -3.63 43.17
N PHE A 4 47.04 -3.36 41.97
CA PHE A 4 46.29 -2.12 41.64
C PHE A 4 45.97 -1.95 40.11
N LYS A 5 44.69 -1.63 39.89
CA LYS A 5 43.95 -0.89 38.82
C LYS A 5 44.62 -0.51 37.47
N SER A 6 43.84 -0.66 36.39
CA SER A 6 43.42 0.47 35.53
C SER A 6 42.22 0.09 34.64
N SER A 7 41.32 1.05 34.44
CA SER A 7 40.03 0.98 33.76
C SER A 7 40.15 1.50 32.33
N GLN A 8 39.48 0.87 31.35
CA GLN A 8 38.99 1.57 30.17
C GLN A 8 37.63 1.01 29.74
N ALA A 9 36.66 1.92 29.63
CA ALA A 9 35.34 1.71 29.06
C ALA A 9 35.42 1.61 27.53
N SER A 10 34.63 0.73 26.93
CA SER A 10 34.39 0.72 25.48
C SER A 10 32.89 0.63 25.22
N LEU A 11 32.40 1.64 24.52
CA LEU A 11 31.00 1.90 24.18
C LEU A 11 30.43 0.80 23.28
N LEU A 12 29.28 0.25 23.66
CA LEU A 12 28.47 -0.63 22.82
C LEU A 12 27.78 0.21 21.73
N ARG A 13 28.18 0.02 20.46
CA ARG A 13 27.40 0.44 19.30
C ARG A 13 26.27 -0.57 19.08
N LEU A 14 25.04 -0.18 19.40
CA LEU A 14 23.85 -0.92 18.99
C LEU A 14 23.52 -0.55 17.53
N SER A 15 23.55 -1.54 16.64
CA SER A 15 23.02 -1.43 15.28
C SER A 15 21.49 -1.43 15.29
N PRO A 16 20.80 -0.64 14.46
CA PRO A 16 19.35 -0.69 14.34
C PRO A 16 18.92 -2.05 13.75
N VAL A 17 18.08 -2.78 14.49
CA VAL A 17 17.39 -3.96 13.98
C VAL A 17 16.28 -3.47 13.05
N HIS A 18 16.45 -3.66 11.74
CA HIS A 18 15.37 -3.46 10.77
C HIS A 18 14.34 -4.58 10.94
N PHE A 19 13.14 -4.25 11.40
CA PHE A 19 12.03 -5.18 11.48
C PHE A 19 11.31 -5.21 10.12
N VAL A 20 11.63 -6.20 9.28
CA VAL A 20 10.89 -6.51 8.05
C VAL A 20 9.85 -7.56 8.40
N ALA A 21 8.58 -7.20 8.38
CA ALA A 21 7.47 -8.13 8.57
C ALA A 21 6.91 -8.53 7.19
N SER A 22 7.27 -9.72 6.69
CA SER A 22 6.64 -10.36 5.53
C SER A 22 5.65 -11.40 6.03
N PHE A 23 4.36 -11.22 5.79
CA PHE A 23 3.33 -12.20 6.17
C PHE A 23 2.65 -12.79 4.94
N ARG A 24 2.82 -14.11 4.76
CA ARG A 24 2.03 -14.91 3.82
C ARG A 24 0.58 -14.97 4.30
N SER A 25 -0.34 -14.47 3.47
CA SER A 25 -1.77 -14.61 3.67
C SER A 25 -2.20 -16.06 3.42
N LEU A 26 -2.58 -16.78 4.47
CA LEU A 26 -3.44 -17.96 4.36
C LEU A 26 -4.89 -17.46 4.30
N SER A 27 -5.55 -17.69 3.17
CA SER A 27 -6.98 -17.37 3.00
C SER A 27 -7.85 -18.15 3.99
N PRO A 28 -8.94 -17.54 4.47
CA PRO A 28 -10.19 -18.27 4.48
C PRO A 28 -11.36 -17.48 3.88
N ARG A 29 -12.14 -18.18 3.06
CA ARG A 29 -13.48 -17.78 2.60
C ARG A 29 -14.39 -17.59 3.82
N LEU A 30 -14.74 -16.34 4.15
CA LEU A 30 -15.90 -16.01 4.97
C LEU A 30 -16.55 -14.74 4.40
N LYS A 31 -17.87 -14.80 4.16
CA LYS A 31 -18.68 -13.72 3.57
C LYS A 31 -18.70 -12.50 4.50
N LYS A 32 -18.41 -11.31 3.96
CA LYS A 32 -18.47 -10.01 4.65
C LYS A 32 -19.92 -9.56 4.85
N PRO A 33 -20.33 -9.05 6.03
CA PRO A 33 -21.46 -8.14 6.13
C PRO A 33 -20.98 -6.70 5.85
N GLN A 34 -21.78 -5.97 5.06
CA GLN A 34 -21.62 -4.56 4.76
C GLN A 34 -21.96 -3.72 6.01
N LEU A 35 -21.02 -2.92 6.50
CA LEU A 35 -21.31 -1.90 7.52
C LEU A 35 -20.74 -0.55 7.07
N SER A 36 -21.61 0.26 6.51
CA SER A 36 -21.38 1.65 6.10
C SER A 36 -21.49 2.62 7.29
N THR A 37 -20.59 3.60 7.35
CA THR A 37 -20.78 4.98 7.86
C THR A 37 -21.08 5.21 9.36
N VAL A 38 -21.48 4.21 10.15
CA VAL A 38 -21.84 4.44 11.58
C VAL A 38 -20.61 4.64 12.49
N SER A 39 -19.42 4.21 12.07
CA SER A 39 -18.20 4.24 12.91
C SER A 39 -17.68 5.65 13.23
N TRP A 40 -17.85 6.62 12.31
CA TRP A 40 -17.40 8.00 12.51
C TRP A 40 -18.21 8.78 13.56
N PHE A 41 -19.45 8.36 13.85
CA PHE A 41 -20.30 9.03 14.85
C PHE A 41 -19.84 8.76 16.29
N PHE A 42 -19.15 7.65 16.56
CA PHE A 42 -18.66 7.33 17.90
C PHE A 42 -17.42 8.14 18.30
N LEU A 43 -16.55 8.50 17.35
CA LEU A 43 -15.38 9.34 17.64
C LEU A 43 -15.75 10.79 18.03
N LYS A 44 -16.90 11.32 17.57
CA LYS A 44 -17.29 12.71 17.85
C LYS A 44 -17.97 12.90 19.22
N LYS A 45 -18.52 11.83 19.81
CA LYS A 45 -19.23 11.88 21.10
C LYS A 45 -18.31 11.79 22.32
N ALA A 46 -17.10 11.26 22.16
CA ALA A 46 -16.12 11.18 23.26
C ALA A 46 -15.50 12.53 23.64
N ARG A 47 -15.76 13.61 22.88
CA ARG A 47 -15.23 14.96 23.14
C ARG A 47 -16.25 15.96 23.71
N LEU A 48 -17.49 15.55 23.99
CA LEU A 48 -18.43 16.39 24.74
C LEU A 48 -18.70 15.78 26.11
N GLY A 49 -18.16 16.45 27.12
CA GLY A 49 -18.15 16.01 28.51
C GLY A 49 -19.52 15.74 29.10
N ARG A 50 -19.51 14.86 30.10
CA ARG A 50 -20.49 14.86 31.17
C ARG A 50 -19.80 14.66 32.51
N SER A 51 -19.81 15.77 33.25
CA SER A 51 -19.70 15.86 34.69
C SER A 51 -20.54 14.77 35.37
N ILE A 52 -19.88 13.93 36.17
CA ILE A 52 -20.54 13.04 37.12
C ILE A 52 -20.39 13.68 38.49
N ARG A 53 -21.50 14.15 39.06
CA ARG A 53 -21.57 14.68 40.43
C ARG A 53 -21.42 13.52 41.40
N ARG A 54 -20.47 13.66 42.34
CA ARG A 54 -20.30 12.82 43.54
C ARG A 54 -21.51 12.92 44.46
N LEU A 55 -21.84 11.82 45.13
CA LEU A 55 -22.65 11.81 46.34
C LEU A 55 -21.81 11.35 47.54
N ASP A 56 -22.12 11.99 48.67
CA ASP A 56 -21.90 11.65 50.07
C ASP A 56 -20.59 12.00 50.80
N ARG A 57 -20.62 13.19 51.42
CA ARG A 57 -20.59 13.45 52.89
C ARG A 57 -19.50 12.79 53.72
N SER A 58 -18.59 13.61 54.26
CA SER A 58 -18.50 13.87 55.70
C SER A 58 -17.37 14.85 56.05
N HIS A 59 -17.57 15.56 57.18
CA HIS A 59 -16.63 16.39 57.94
C HIS A 59 -16.23 17.76 57.35
N VAL A 60 -16.93 18.78 57.85
CA VAL A 60 -16.46 20.16 57.94
C VAL A 60 -15.40 20.21 59.05
N VAL A 61 -14.16 20.52 58.68
CA VAL A 61 -13.13 21.02 59.59
C VAL A 61 -12.72 22.39 59.03
N SER A 62 -12.75 23.39 59.89
CA SER A 62 -12.43 24.79 59.61
C SER A 62 -10.93 25.09 59.79
N VAL A 63 -10.51 26.25 59.25
CA VAL A 63 -9.23 26.98 59.51
C VAL A 63 -8.03 26.42 58.68
N ASP A 64 -7.16 27.16 57.96
CA ASP A 64 -6.72 28.57 57.99
C ASP A 64 -6.16 29.00 56.61
N GLU A 65 -6.03 30.32 56.45
CA GLU A 65 -5.44 31.01 55.29
C GLU A 65 -3.90 31.01 55.33
N LYS A 66 -3.28 30.84 54.13
CA LYS A 66 -1.89 31.13 53.69
C LYS A 66 -1.08 29.90 53.28
N ASN A 67 -0.87 29.75 51.97
CA ASN A 67 0.49 29.62 51.43
C ASN A 67 0.54 29.96 49.94
N SER A 68 1.34 30.98 49.61
CA SER A 68 1.83 31.25 48.27
C SER A 68 2.68 30.08 47.77
N GLY A 69 2.30 29.43 46.67
CA GLY A 69 3.08 28.36 46.07
C GLY A 69 2.79 28.23 44.58
N ASN A 70 3.85 28.27 43.77
CA ASN A 70 3.82 28.03 42.32
C ASN A 70 3.01 26.77 41.97
N PHE A 71 1.95 26.93 41.19
CA PHE A 71 1.25 25.79 40.56
C PHE A 71 2.09 25.28 39.39
N ILE A 72 3.00 24.35 39.67
CA ILE A 72 3.39 23.36 38.65
C ILE A 72 2.17 22.45 38.54
N MET A 73 1.42 22.55 37.44
CA MET A 73 0.43 21.55 37.11
C MET A 73 1.19 20.27 36.73
N GLU A 74 1.47 19.44 37.72
CA GLU A 74 1.80 18.04 37.49
C GLU A 74 0.57 17.41 36.85
N GLU A 75 0.62 17.30 35.52
CA GLU A 75 -0.34 16.50 34.76
C GLU A 75 -0.07 15.03 35.13
N GLU A 76 -0.65 14.59 36.25
CA GLU A 76 -0.57 13.21 36.72
C GLU A 76 -0.96 12.28 35.58
N ARG A 77 -0.04 11.43 35.15
CA ARG A 77 -0.33 10.46 34.09
C ARG A 77 -1.51 9.59 34.55
N PRO A 78 -2.58 9.47 33.74
CA PRO A 78 -3.72 8.66 34.11
C PRO A 78 -3.29 7.21 34.37
N SER A 79 -3.98 6.54 35.29
CA SER A 79 -3.75 5.12 35.55
C SER A 79 -4.00 4.30 34.28
N PHE A 80 -3.18 3.27 34.07
CA PHE A 80 -3.27 2.42 32.89
C PHE A 80 -4.56 1.58 32.91
N ASP A 81 -5.40 1.73 31.89
CA ASP A 81 -6.61 0.91 31.68
C ASP A 81 -6.32 -0.19 30.65
N LEU A 82 -6.22 -1.43 31.13
CA LEU A 82 -5.94 -2.59 30.30
C LEU A 82 -7.06 -2.87 29.28
N ASN A 83 -8.33 -2.68 29.64
CA ASN A 83 -9.44 -2.95 28.74
C ASN A 83 -9.45 -1.95 27.58
N LEU A 84 -9.24 -0.68 27.90
CA LEU A 84 -9.09 0.36 26.90
C LEU A 84 -7.87 0.09 25.99
N ALA A 85 -6.74 -0.29 26.57
CA ALA A 85 -5.54 -0.64 25.80
C ALA A 85 -5.79 -1.80 24.82
N VAL A 86 -6.48 -2.86 25.25
CA VAL A 86 -6.82 -4.01 24.39
C VAL A 86 -7.76 -3.60 23.26
N ILE A 87 -8.79 -2.80 23.55
CA ILE A 87 -9.72 -2.30 22.53
C ILE A 87 -8.99 -1.41 21.50
N LEU A 88 -8.17 -0.47 21.98
CA LEU A 88 -7.37 0.40 21.11
C LEU A 88 -6.36 -0.40 20.28
N ALA A 89 -5.72 -1.40 20.87
CA ALA A 89 -4.83 -2.31 20.14
C ALA A 89 -5.59 -3.08 19.06
N GLY A 90 -6.81 -3.54 19.33
CA GLY A 90 -7.68 -4.18 18.35
C GLY A 90 -8.01 -3.27 17.17
N PHE A 91 -8.45 -2.03 17.44
CA PHE A 91 -8.72 -1.04 16.40
C PHE A 91 -7.48 -0.65 15.60
N ALA A 92 -6.34 -0.47 16.27
CA ALA A 92 -5.06 -0.21 15.61
C ALA A 92 -4.68 -1.39 14.69
N PHE A 93 -4.85 -2.62 15.15
CA PHE A 93 -4.54 -3.80 14.34
C PHE A 93 -5.47 -3.97 13.13
N GLU A 94 -6.77 -3.74 13.29
CA GLU A 94 -7.72 -3.78 12.18
C GLU A 94 -7.44 -2.71 11.13
N SER A 95 -7.06 -1.50 11.54
CA SER A 95 -6.75 -0.40 10.62
C SER A 95 -5.48 -0.68 9.80
N TYR A 96 -4.47 -1.36 10.37
CA TYR A 96 -3.30 -1.79 9.61
C TYR A 96 -3.60 -2.87 8.58
N ARG A 97 -4.61 -3.73 8.80
CA ARG A 97 -4.97 -4.78 7.85
C ARG A 97 -5.76 -4.27 6.66
N ASN A 98 -6.56 -3.22 6.85
CA ASN A 98 -7.42 -2.66 5.80
C ASN A 98 -7.26 -1.14 5.78
N PRO A 99 -6.12 -0.62 5.30
CA PRO A 99 -5.96 0.81 5.12
C PRO A 99 -7.05 1.31 4.16
N PRO A 100 -7.65 2.49 4.42
CA PRO A 100 -8.61 3.08 3.51
C PRO A 100 -8.05 3.26 2.10
N ASP A 101 -8.90 3.13 1.08
CA ASP A 101 -8.48 3.22 -0.32
C ASP A 101 -7.90 4.60 -0.68
N ASP A 102 -8.26 5.65 0.06
CA ASP A 102 -7.79 7.02 -0.15
C ASP A 102 -6.49 7.36 0.60
N VAL A 103 -5.94 6.43 1.38
CA VAL A 103 -4.77 6.70 2.22
C VAL A 103 -3.51 6.07 1.65
N GLY A 104 -2.51 6.92 1.40
CA GLY A 104 -1.14 6.52 1.07
C GLY A 104 -0.95 6.05 -0.37
N TRP A 105 0.32 5.76 -0.69
CA TRP A 105 0.72 5.21 -1.99
C TRP A 105 0.70 3.69 -1.95
N ARG A 106 0.06 3.05 -2.94
CA ARG A 106 -0.05 1.59 -3.02
C ARG A 106 0.90 0.99 -4.04
N GLU A 107 1.48 -0.14 -3.65
CA GLU A 107 2.27 -1.02 -4.50
C GLU A 107 1.76 -2.45 -4.34
N VAL A 108 1.68 -3.18 -5.45
CA VAL A 108 1.31 -4.60 -5.45
C VAL A 108 2.47 -5.37 -6.06
N ASP A 109 2.94 -6.42 -5.39
CA ASP A 109 4.00 -7.26 -5.91
C ASP A 109 3.49 -8.48 -6.68
N ALA A 110 4.40 -9.28 -7.24
CA ALA A 110 4.07 -10.50 -7.99
C ALA A 110 3.37 -11.59 -7.18
N THR A 111 3.37 -11.50 -5.83
CA THR A 111 2.66 -12.42 -4.93
C THR A 111 1.27 -11.91 -4.54
N ASP A 112 0.79 -10.84 -5.19
CA ASP A 112 -0.40 -10.08 -4.83
C ASP A 112 -0.32 -9.51 -3.39
N CYS A 113 0.89 -9.31 -2.86
CA CYS A 113 1.10 -8.62 -1.59
C CYS A 113 0.95 -7.10 -1.82
N GLN A 114 0.11 -6.47 -1.00
CA GLN A 114 -0.13 -5.03 -1.08
C GLN A 114 0.70 -4.31 -0.01
N THR A 115 1.49 -3.33 -0.45
CA THR A 115 2.23 -2.42 0.43
C THR A 115 1.62 -1.03 0.32
N VAL A 116 1.36 -0.40 1.47
CA VAL A 116 0.84 0.97 1.55
C VAL A 116 1.85 1.87 2.24
N PHE A 117 2.34 2.87 1.52
CA PHE A 117 3.26 3.87 2.05
C PHE A 117 2.47 5.09 2.52
N LEU A 118 2.54 5.37 3.82
CA LEU A 118 1.80 6.48 4.44
C LEU A 118 2.55 7.81 4.38
N SER A 119 3.88 7.77 4.22
CA SER A 119 4.74 8.96 4.21
C SER A 119 5.18 9.27 2.77
N GLU A 120 4.74 10.40 2.24
CA GLU A 120 5.19 10.88 0.93
C GLU A 120 6.71 11.10 0.90
N LYS A 121 7.28 11.61 2.00
CA LYS A 121 8.73 11.80 2.12
C LYS A 121 9.49 10.48 1.98
N PHE A 122 8.99 9.42 2.62
CA PHE A 122 9.57 8.08 2.51
C PHE A 122 9.48 7.53 1.09
N VAL A 123 8.35 7.73 0.40
CA VAL A 123 8.20 7.33 -1.01
C VAL A 123 9.23 8.03 -1.88
N ARG A 124 9.42 9.35 -1.71
CA ARG A 124 10.41 10.13 -2.46
C ARG A 124 11.86 9.79 -2.12
N GLU A 125 12.13 9.18 -0.96
CA GLU A 125 13.45 8.65 -0.60
C GLU A 125 13.76 7.29 -1.25
N ILE A 126 12.73 6.53 -1.63
CA ILE A 126 12.88 5.17 -2.20
C ILE A 126 12.71 5.15 -3.72
N TYR A 127 11.85 6.01 -4.25
CA TYR A 127 11.48 6.03 -5.65
C TYR A 127 11.93 7.34 -6.30
N ASP A 128 12.56 7.20 -7.46
CA ASP A 128 12.98 8.30 -8.33
C ASP A 128 11.79 8.93 -9.06
N GLY A 129 10.64 8.25 -9.14
CA GLY A 129 9.50 8.76 -9.90
C GLY A 129 8.37 7.76 -10.06
N GLN A 130 7.49 8.04 -11.02
CA GLN A 130 6.37 7.19 -11.41
C GLN A 130 6.19 7.09 -12.91
N LEU A 131 5.90 5.88 -13.36
CA LEU A 131 5.48 5.58 -14.71
C LEU A 131 3.96 5.49 -14.75
N GLN A 132 3.34 6.39 -15.50
CA GLN A 132 1.91 6.33 -15.84
C GLN A 132 1.76 5.64 -17.19
N VAL A 133 0.95 4.60 -17.23
CA VAL A 133 0.64 3.84 -18.45
C VAL A 133 -0.87 3.84 -18.65
N LYS A 134 -1.32 4.39 -19.77
CA LYS A 134 -2.71 4.28 -20.20
C LYS A 134 -2.82 3.15 -21.22
N LEU A 135 -3.36 2.03 -20.78
CA LEU A 135 -3.63 0.89 -21.63
C LEU A 135 -4.89 1.18 -22.45
N GLN A 136 -4.74 1.37 -23.76
CA GLN A 136 -5.86 1.71 -24.63
C GLN A 136 -6.60 0.47 -25.11
N LYS A 137 -5.96 -0.31 -25.99
CA LYS A 137 -6.59 -1.43 -26.70
C LYS A 137 -5.57 -2.50 -27.09
N GLY A 138 -6.06 -3.70 -27.33
CA GLY A 138 -5.32 -4.77 -27.99
C GLY A 138 -5.92 -5.08 -29.35
N VAL A 139 -5.12 -5.63 -30.25
CA VAL A 139 -5.54 -5.99 -31.60
C VAL A 139 -4.99 -7.35 -31.97
N ASN A 140 -5.82 -8.15 -32.65
CA ASN A 140 -5.44 -9.45 -33.21
C ASN A 140 -4.90 -10.44 -32.16
N PHE A 141 -5.56 -10.54 -31.00
CA PHE A 141 -5.20 -11.58 -30.04
C PHE A 141 -5.56 -12.98 -30.56
N PRO A 142 -4.75 -13.99 -30.23
CA PRO A 142 -5.01 -15.38 -30.59
C PRO A 142 -6.30 -15.88 -29.94
N ALA A 143 -7.10 -16.67 -30.67
CA ALA A 143 -8.23 -17.39 -30.10
C ALA A 143 -7.73 -18.44 -29.11
N MET A 144 -8.10 -18.32 -27.84
CA MET A 144 -7.72 -19.31 -26.82
C MET A 144 -8.88 -20.20 -26.41
N ASP A 145 -10.12 -19.74 -26.57
CA ASP A 145 -11.32 -20.47 -26.22
C ASP A 145 -11.88 -21.33 -27.36
N PRO A 146 -12.64 -22.40 -27.05
CA PRO A 146 -13.28 -23.27 -28.05
C PRO A 146 -14.19 -22.54 -29.04
N TRP A 147 -14.80 -21.42 -28.64
CA TRP A 147 -15.69 -20.62 -29.49
C TRP A 147 -14.94 -19.65 -30.40
N GLY A 148 -13.60 -19.73 -30.43
CA GLY A 148 -12.80 -18.85 -31.27
C GLY A 148 -12.63 -17.44 -30.72
N THR A 149 -12.91 -17.23 -29.42
CA THR A 149 -12.71 -15.98 -28.68
C THR A 149 -11.57 -16.12 -27.66
N SER A 150 -11.36 -15.08 -26.87
CA SER A 150 -10.43 -15.04 -25.74
C SER A 150 -10.97 -14.05 -24.71
N ASP A 151 -10.51 -14.14 -23.47
CA ASP A 151 -10.85 -13.23 -22.38
C ASP A 151 -9.62 -12.41 -21.95
N PRO A 152 -9.12 -11.49 -22.79
CA PRO A 152 -7.84 -10.83 -22.58
C PRO A 152 -7.81 -9.88 -21.39
N TYR A 153 -6.70 -9.93 -20.66
CA TYR A 153 -6.21 -8.89 -19.74
C TYR A 153 -4.70 -8.74 -19.86
N VAL A 154 -4.19 -7.59 -19.45
CA VAL A 154 -2.76 -7.25 -19.53
C VAL A 154 -2.18 -7.13 -18.14
N VAL A 155 -1.00 -7.70 -17.96
CA VAL A 155 -0.18 -7.59 -16.76
C VAL A 155 1.05 -6.77 -17.12
N LEU A 156 1.24 -5.66 -16.43
CA LEU A 156 2.44 -4.85 -16.49
C LEU A 156 3.29 -5.14 -15.27
N GLN A 157 4.58 -5.39 -15.48
CA GLN A 157 5.52 -5.66 -14.41
C GLN A 157 6.77 -4.79 -14.53
N LEU A 158 7.17 -4.18 -13.41
CA LEU A 158 8.35 -3.33 -13.31
C LEU A 158 8.91 -3.41 -11.89
N ASP A 159 10.20 -3.72 -11.72
CA ASP A 159 10.86 -3.75 -10.40
C ASP A 159 10.18 -4.63 -9.33
N GLY A 160 9.56 -5.74 -9.75
CA GLY A 160 8.79 -6.63 -8.88
C GLY A 160 7.36 -6.16 -8.61
N GLN A 161 7.00 -4.95 -9.01
CA GLN A 161 5.64 -4.43 -8.99
C GLN A 161 4.84 -5.04 -10.12
N VAL A 162 3.59 -5.37 -9.85
CA VAL A 162 2.66 -5.96 -10.81
C VAL A 162 1.34 -5.22 -10.77
N VAL A 163 0.92 -4.70 -11.91
CA VAL A 163 -0.42 -4.12 -12.09
C VAL A 163 -1.15 -4.84 -13.22
N LYS A 164 -2.44 -5.09 -13.01
CA LYS A 164 -3.29 -5.90 -13.91
C LYS A 164 -4.45 -5.05 -14.41
N SER A 165 -4.75 -5.12 -15.69
CA SER A 165 -5.97 -4.51 -16.26
C SER A 165 -7.20 -5.32 -15.89
N LYS A 166 -8.38 -4.76 -16.18
CA LYS A 166 -9.63 -5.56 -16.16
C LYS A 166 -9.61 -6.58 -17.30
N VAL A 167 -10.33 -7.67 -17.08
CA VAL A 167 -10.62 -8.69 -18.10
C VAL A 167 -11.68 -8.16 -19.05
N LYS A 168 -11.46 -8.36 -20.34
CA LYS A 168 -12.47 -8.13 -21.38
C LYS A 168 -12.90 -9.47 -21.93
N TRP A 169 -14.18 -9.79 -21.77
CA TRP A 169 -14.70 -11.12 -22.11
C TRP A 169 -14.98 -11.25 -23.61
N ALA A 170 -14.73 -12.44 -24.15
CA ALA A 170 -15.06 -12.87 -25.50
C ALA A 170 -14.62 -11.90 -26.61
N SER A 171 -13.38 -11.40 -26.55
CA SER A 171 -12.86 -10.42 -27.52
C SER A 171 -11.40 -10.67 -27.90
N LYS A 172 -11.08 -10.51 -29.19
CA LYS A 172 -9.70 -10.50 -29.71
C LYS A 172 -9.13 -9.10 -29.91
N ASP A 173 -10.01 -8.10 -29.90
CA ASP A 173 -9.68 -6.69 -30.08
C ASP A 173 -10.24 -5.88 -28.89
N PRO A 174 -9.77 -6.17 -27.66
CA PRO A 174 -10.31 -5.56 -26.45
C PRO A 174 -9.95 -4.08 -26.38
N ILE A 175 -10.85 -3.29 -25.80
CA ILE A 175 -10.64 -1.88 -25.46
C ILE A 175 -10.72 -1.73 -23.95
N TRP A 176 -9.62 -1.37 -23.31
CA TRP A 176 -9.52 -1.15 -21.87
C TRP A 176 -9.74 0.31 -21.50
N ASN A 177 -8.95 1.22 -22.08
CA ASN A 177 -8.87 2.63 -21.69
C ASN A 177 -8.69 2.81 -20.17
N GLU A 178 -7.68 2.11 -19.63
CA GLU A 178 -7.39 2.04 -18.20
C GLU A 178 -6.04 2.68 -17.88
N ASN A 179 -6.00 3.51 -16.84
CA ASN A 179 -4.76 4.10 -16.34
C ASN A 179 -4.17 3.19 -15.25
N LEU A 180 -2.92 2.82 -15.43
CA LEU A 180 -2.12 1.98 -14.55
C LEU A 180 -0.86 2.76 -14.15
N THR A 181 -0.48 2.69 -12.88
CA THR A 181 0.67 3.42 -12.35
C THR A 181 1.65 2.46 -11.69
N LEU A 182 2.94 2.63 -11.98
CA LEU A 182 4.05 1.86 -11.41
C LEU A 182 5.08 2.83 -10.84
N ASN A 183 5.66 2.51 -9.69
CA ASN A 183 6.70 3.35 -9.09
C ASN A 183 8.07 3.06 -9.75
N LEU A 184 8.91 4.08 -9.92
CA LEU A 184 10.24 3.96 -10.50
C LEU A 184 11.29 4.02 -9.40
N LYS A 185 12.02 2.92 -9.14
CA LYS A 185 13.13 2.93 -8.16
C LYS A 185 14.45 3.44 -8.73
N LYS A 186 14.67 3.21 -10.02
CA LYS A 186 15.85 3.66 -10.77
C LYS A 186 15.49 3.70 -12.25
N VAL A 187 15.80 4.79 -12.94
CA VAL A 187 15.42 4.93 -14.36
C VAL A 187 16.32 4.10 -15.28
N SER A 188 17.63 4.10 -15.03
CA SER A 188 18.62 3.54 -15.96
C SER A 188 18.50 2.02 -16.14
N GLY A 189 18.46 1.56 -17.39
CA GLY A 189 18.58 0.15 -17.77
C GLY A 189 17.38 -0.72 -17.42
N LYS A 190 16.19 -0.13 -17.21
CA LYS A 190 14.99 -0.87 -16.84
C LYS A 190 14.03 -1.04 -18.00
N THR A 191 13.31 -2.15 -17.95
CA THR A 191 12.31 -2.53 -18.95
C THR A 191 10.98 -2.81 -18.28
N LEU A 192 9.92 -2.21 -18.80
CA LEU A 192 8.55 -2.58 -18.51
C LEU A 192 8.22 -3.89 -19.21
N GLN A 193 7.88 -4.93 -18.44
CA GLN A 193 7.39 -6.18 -19.00
C GLN A 193 5.88 -6.06 -19.23
N VAL A 194 5.46 -6.29 -20.47
CA VAL A 194 4.06 -6.27 -20.90
C VAL A 194 3.64 -7.69 -21.24
N MET A 195 2.59 -8.21 -20.61
CA MET A 195 2.15 -9.59 -20.79
C MET A 195 0.65 -9.65 -20.99
N ALA A 196 0.22 -10.26 -22.10
CA ALA A 196 -1.19 -10.52 -22.37
C ALA A 196 -1.57 -11.94 -21.91
N TRP A 197 -2.71 -12.05 -21.24
CA TRP A 197 -3.22 -13.28 -20.67
C TRP A 197 -4.68 -13.45 -21.01
N ASP A 198 -5.07 -14.71 -21.20
CA ASP A 198 -6.42 -15.17 -21.41
C ASP A 198 -7.02 -15.68 -20.09
N ALA A 199 -8.06 -15.00 -19.62
CA ALA A 199 -8.72 -15.34 -18.37
C ALA A 199 -9.58 -16.59 -18.53
N ASN A 200 -9.55 -17.45 -17.51
CA ASN A 200 -10.31 -18.68 -17.50
C ASN A 200 -11.00 -18.85 -16.15
N LEU A 201 -12.28 -19.23 -16.16
CA LEU A 201 -13.06 -19.36 -14.91
C LEU A 201 -12.74 -20.64 -14.14
N VAL A 202 -12.41 -21.73 -14.85
CA VAL A 202 -12.21 -23.07 -14.28
C VAL A 202 -10.79 -23.56 -14.48
N ALA A 203 -10.21 -23.31 -15.66
CA ALA A 203 -8.84 -23.68 -15.98
C ALA A 203 -7.84 -22.59 -15.54
N PRO A 204 -6.54 -22.92 -15.42
CA PRO A 204 -5.51 -21.91 -15.29
C PRO A 204 -5.53 -20.91 -16.45
N HIS A 205 -5.24 -19.65 -16.14
CA HIS A 205 -5.12 -18.59 -17.13
C HIS A 205 -3.98 -18.92 -18.11
N LYS A 206 -4.17 -18.59 -19.39
CA LYS A 206 -3.20 -18.93 -20.44
C LYS A 206 -2.47 -17.67 -20.92
N ARG A 207 -1.14 -17.72 -20.96
CA ARG A 207 -0.35 -16.61 -21.50
C ARG A 207 -0.50 -16.58 -23.03
N MET A 208 -0.88 -15.43 -23.56
CA MET A 208 -1.03 -15.23 -25.01
C MET A 208 0.26 -14.72 -25.63
N GLY A 209 0.90 -13.73 -24.99
CA GLY A 209 2.18 -13.19 -25.45
C GLY A 209 2.79 -12.20 -24.47
N ASN A 210 4.01 -11.77 -24.79
CA ASN A 210 4.76 -10.82 -23.99
C ASN A 210 5.73 -9.99 -24.80
N ALA A 211 6.08 -8.84 -24.25
CA ALA A 211 7.09 -7.93 -24.77
C ALA A 211 7.77 -7.20 -23.62
N ALA A 212 8.91 -6.58 -23.93
CA ALA A 212 9.64 -5.71 -23.03
C ALA A 212 9.84 -4.35 -23.69
N VAL A 213 9.57 -3.27 -22.96
CA VAL A 213 9.70 -1.90 -23.45
C VAL A 213 10.66 -1.14 -22.53
N SER A 214 11.66 -0.46 -23.08
CA SER A 214 12.57 0.37 -22.27
C SER A 214 11.79 1.52 -21.65
N ILE A 215 12.01 1.79 -20.36
CA ILE A 215 11.36 2.92 -19.70
C ILE A 215 12.08 4.25 -19.95
N GLU A 216 13.35 4.19 -20.40
CA GLU A 216 14.18 5.38 -20.58
C GLU A 216 13.58 6.37 -21.58
N SER A 217 12.90 5.86 -22.61
CA SER A 217 12.21 6.68 -23.62
C SER A 217 11.05 7.49 -23.04
N PHE A 218 10.49 7.09 -21.89
CA PHE A 218 9.34 7.77 -21.28
C PHE A 218 9.73 8.83 -20.25
N CYS A 219 11.03 8.98 -19.96
CA CYS A 219 11.55 9.88 -18.94
C CYS A 219 11.89 11.29 -19.44
N ASP A 220 11.47 11.65 -20.65
CA ASP A 220 11.63 12.98 -21.24
C ASP A 220 10.53 13.98 -20.81
N GLY A 221 9.56 13.53 -20.01
CA GLY A 221 8.43 14.33 -19.54
C GLY A 221 7.26 14.43 -20.51
N ASN A 222 7.34 13.80 -21.69
CA ASN A 222 6.28 13.78 -22.68
C ASN A 222 5.43 12.51 -22.60
N LEU A 223 4.25 12.57 -23.23
CA LEU A 223 3.40 11.42 -23.44
C LEU A 223 3.83 10.71 -24.73
N HIS A 224 4.08 9.41 -24.65
CA HIS A 224 4.48 8.59 -25.77
C HIS A 224 3.40 7.58 -26.11
N GLU A 225 2.95 7.59 -27.37
CA GLU A 225 2.12 6.52 -27.91
C GLU A 225 3.02 5.37 -28.38
N VAL A 226 2.74 4.17 -27.88
CA VAL A 226 3.57 2.99 -28.12
C VAL A 226 2.70 1.85 -28.62
N GLU A 227 3.09 1.33 -29.78
CA GLU A 227 2.63 0.03 -30.28
C GLU A 227 3.60 -1.05 -29.81
N VAL A 228 3.07 -2.04 -29.12
CA VAL A 228 3.84 -3.15 -28.56
C VAL A 228 3.41 -4.44 -29.23
N ASP A 229 4.28 -4.97 -30.09
CA ASP A 229 4.14 -6.31 -30.67
C ASP A 229 4.46 -7.36 -29.60
N LEU A 230 3.53 -8.28 -29.36
CA LEU A 230 3.71 -9.33 -28.38
C LEU A 230 4.18 -10.61 -29.06
N GLU A 231 5.21 -11.23 -28.49
CA GLU A 231 5.65 -12.54 -28.92
C GLU A 231 4.97 -13.61 -28.08
N GLY A 232 4.40 -14.63 -28.72
CA GLY A 232 3.75 -15.72 -28.01
C GLY A 232 2.88 -16.63 -28.85
N ILE A 233 1.98 -17.33 -28.16
CA ILE A 233 1.08 -18.33 -28.76
C ILE A 233 0.21 -17.64 -29.80
N GLY A 234 0.12 -18.22 -31.00
CA GLY A 234 -0.70 -17.69 -32.10
C GLY A 234 -0.31 -16.28 -32.55
N GLY A 235 0.96 -15.88 -32.33
CA GLY A 235 1.48 -14.58 -32.73
C GLY A 235 1.32 -13.47 -31.69
N GLY A 236 0.74 -13.77 -30.51
CA GLY A 236 0.70 -12.88 -29.34
C GLY A 236 -0.22 -11.65 -29.45
N GLY A 237 -0.39 -11.09 -30.64
CA GLY A 237 -1.18 -9.88 -30.90
C GLY A 237 -0.39 -8.59 -30.68
N LYS A 238 -1.09 -7.46 -30.72
CA LYS A 238 -0.53 -6.12 -30.50
C LYS A 238 -1.24 -5.41 -29.37
N ILE A 239 -0.52 -4.57 -28.62
CA ILE A 239 -1.09 -3.67 -27.61
C ILE A 239 -0.74 -2.22 -27.96
N TYR A 240 -1.73 -1.35 -27.82
CA TYR A 240 -1.57 0.10 -27.89
C TYR A 240 -1.65 0.68 -26.48
N LEU A 241 -0.63 1.43 -26.10
CA LEU A 241 -0.57 2.13 -24.82
C LEU A 241 0.00 3.53 -24.99
N GLU A 242 -0.38 4.43 -24.08
CA GLU A 242 0.34 5.68 -23.87
C GLU A 242 1.17 5.56 -22.58
N ALA A 243 2.40 6.08 -22.58
CA ALA A 243 3.26 6.06 -21.40
C ALA A 243 3.95 7.41 -21.18
N SER A 244 4.05 7.84 -19.92
CA SER A 244 4.87 8.97 -19.50
C SER A 244 5.43 8.72 -18.11
N ALA A 245 6.66 9.14 -17.87
CA ALA A 245 7.28 9.07 -16.55
C ALA A 245 7.43 10.45 -15.92
N PHE A 246 7.01 10.56 -14.66
CA PHE A 246 7.19 11.73 -13.82
C PHE A 246 8.31 11.44 -12.83
N ILE A 247 9.46 12.10 -13.00
CA ILE A 247 10.61 11.97 -12.10
C ILE A 247 10.44 12.96 -10.94
N TYR A 248 10.59 12.47 -9.72
CA TYR A 248 10.65 13.29 -8.52
C TYR A 248 12.03 13.93 -8.47
N LEU A 249 12.14 15.15 -8.98
CA LEU A 249 13.34 15.97 -8.80
C LEU A 249 13.55 16.22 -7.30
N LEU A 250 14.80 16.06 -6.85
CA LEU A 250 15.26 16.46 -5.51
C LEU A 250 15.55 17.96 -5.44
#